data_AF-A0A2N8TQF1-F1
#
_entry.id   AF-A0A2N8TQF1-F1
#
_cell.length_a   1.000
_cell.length_b   1.000
_cell.length_c   1.000
_cell.angle_alpha   90.00
_cell.angle_beta   90.00
_cell.angle_gamma   90.00
#
_symmetry.space_group_name_H-M   'P 1'
#
loop_
_entity.id
_entity.type
_entity.pdbx_description
1 polymer ?
#
loop_
_entity_poly.entity_id
_entity_poly.type
_entity_poly.pdbx_seq_one_letter_code
_entity_poly.pdbx_strand_id
1 'polypeptide(L)'
;MTAATVLPAQAGTVSCSNQGHNSGNGGNAWASGCSHSGAHDVRLYGECDLSPFAVYSPYKGGSFSGARFTTSTCTWGVGESGFQHR
;
A
#
# COMPACT_ATOMS: atom_id res chain seq x y z
N MET A 1 10.77 -15.27 -34.08
CA MET A 1 10.07 -14.12 -33.51
C MET A 1 9.37 -14.61 -32.26
N THR A 2 9.97 -14.39 -31.09
CA THR A 2 9.35 -14.81 -29.83
C THR A 2 8.84 -13.55 -29.17
N ALA A 3 7.52 -13.48 -29.09
CA ALA A 3 6.75 -12.30 -28.70
C ALA A 3 7.18 -11.78 -27.33
N ALA A 4 7.19 -10.45 -27.20
CA ALA A 4 7.48 -9.73 -25.98
C ALA A 4 6.64 -10.26 -24.81
N THR A 5 7.32 -10.63 -23.72
CA THR A 5 6.68 -10.87 -22.43
C THR A 5 6.09 -9.55 -21.96
N VAL A 6 4.78 -9.38 -22.12
CA VAL A 6 4.04 -8.26 -21.53
C VAL A 6 4.12 -8.42 -20.01
N LEU A 7 4.97 -7.64 -19.37
CA LEU A 7 4.99 -7.47 -17.91
C LEU A 7 4.45 -6.07 -17.60
N PRO A 8 3.14 -5.89 -17.35
CA PRO A 8 2.66 -4.65 -16.77
C PRO A 8 2.71 -4.84 -15.26
N ALA A 9 3.86 -4.58 -14.62
CA ALA A 9 3.91 -4.56 -13.15
C ALA A 9 5.06 -3.72 -12.58
N GLN A 10 4.75 -2.45 -12.36
CA GLN A 10 5.06 -1.71 -11.14
C GLN A 10 6.51 -1.18 -10.96
N ALA A 11 6.57 0.13 -10.77
CA ALA A 11 7.55 0.76 -9.88
C ALA A 11 7.78 -0.12 -8.64
N GLY A 12 9.04 -0.42 -8.31
CA GLY A 12 9.50 -1.32 -7.23
C GLY A 12 8.40 -2.01 -6.45
N THR A 13 8.08 -3.24 -6.83
CA THR A 13 6.95 -4.00 -6.28
C THR A 13 7.11 -4.17 -4.78
N VAL A 14 6.18 -3.64 -3.99
CA VAL A 14 6.12 -3.93 -2.55
C VAL A 14 5.43 -5.28 -2.42
N SER A 15 6.17 -6.29 -1.98
CA SER A 15 5.63 -7.63 -1.76
C SER A 15 5.32 -7.81 -0.28
N CYS A 16 4.06 -7.94 0.08
CA CYS A 16 3.63 -8.16 1.46
C CYS A 16 3.09 -9.57 1.65
N SER A 17 3.43 -10.20 2.77
CA SER A 17 2.86 -11.51 3.13
C SER A 17 1.38 -11.43 3.51
N ASN A 18 0.95 -10.30 4.07
CA ASN A 18 -0.45 -10.07 4.42
C ASN A 18 -0.80 -8.61 4.25
N GLN A 19 -1.95 -8.34 3.64
CA GLN A 19 -2.46 -6.99 3.41
C GLN A 19 -3.99 -7.01 3.40
N GLY A 20 -4.59 -5.90 3.80
CA GLY A 20 -6.04 -5.75 3.81
C GLY A 20 -6.48 -4.34 4.16
N HIS A 21 -7.78 -4.15 4.10
CA HIS A 21 -8.45 -2.95 4.58
C HIS A 21 -9.77 -3.33 5.27
N ASN A 22 -10.28 -2.43 6.11
CA ASN A 22 -11.55 -2.57 6.80
C ASN A 22 -12.48 -1.45 6.31
N SER A 23 -13.63 -1.83 5.78
CA SER A 23 -14.69 -0.91 5.34
C SER A 23 -15.70 -0.57 6.44
N GLY A 24 -15.55 -1.13 7.64
CA GLY A 24 -16.38 -0.77 8.79
C GLY A 24 -16.10 0.63 9.34
N ASN A 25 -17.03 1.16 10.12
CA ASN A 25 -16.89 2.46 10.79
C ASN A 25 -15.62 2.51 11.66
N GLY A 26 -14.72 3.45 11.38
CA GLY A 26 -13.38 3.51 11.98
C GLY A 26 -12.38 2.54 11.35
N GLY A 27 -12.58 2.13 10.10
CA GLY A 27 -11.72 1.21 9.38
C GLY A 27 -10.41 1.84 8.90
N ASN A 28 -9.44 1.02 8.53
CA ASN A 28 -8.11 1.42 8.10
C ASN A 28 -7.55 0.42 7.09
N ALA A 29 -6.39 0.72 6.49
CA ALA A 29 -5.60 -0.22 5.71
C ALA A 29 -4.37 -0.68 6.50
N TRP A 30 -3.97 -1.94 6.29
CA TRP A 30 -2.78 -2.51 6.90
C TRP A 30 -2.06 -3.45 5.93
N ALA A 31 -0.75 -3.54 6.11
CA ALA A 31 0.09 -4.52 5.43
C ALA A 31 1.25 -4.93 6.33
N SER A 32 1.65 -6.20 6.27
CA SER A 32 2.70 -6.77 7.11
C SER A 32 3.52 -7.80 6.36
N GLY A 33 4.77 -7.98 6.80
CA GLY A 33 5.72 -8.81 6.08
C GLY A 33 6.09 -8.21 4.72
N CYS A 34 6.11 -6.88 4.62
CA CYS A 34 6.36 -6.18 3.38
C CYS A 34 7.85 -6.06 3.09
N SER A 35 8.23 -6.40 1.87
CA SER A 35 9.58 -6.24 1.34
C SER A 35 9.54 -5.39 0.09
N HIS A 36 10.47 -4.46 -0.02
CA HIS A 36 10.63 -3.56 -1.15
C HIS A 36 12.11 -3.51 -1.53
N SER A 37 12.39 -3.64 -2.82
CA SER A 37 13.73 -3.49 -3.39
C SER A 37 13.70 -2.33 -4.37
N GLY A 38 14.02 -1.13 -3.87
CA GLY A 38 13.95 0.12 -4.63
C GLY A 38 14.58 1.27 -3.87
N ALA A 39 15.02 2.30 -4.61
CA ALA A 39 15.59 3.51 -4.02
C ALA A 39 14.54 4.57 -3.65
N HIS A 40 13.26 4.26 -3.87
CA HIS A 40 12.13 5.16 -3.66
C HIS A 40 11.56 4.99 -2.26
N ASP A 41 10.96 6.05 -1.72
CA ASP A 41 10.24 5.93 -0.46
C ASP A 41 8.82 5.45 -0.71
N VAL A 42 8.40 4.45 0.03
CA VAL A 42 7.11 3.78 -0.12
C VAL A 42 6.22 4.05 1.10
N ARG A 43 4.92 4.24 0.86
CA ARG A 43 3.89 4.24 1.92
C ARG A 43 2.66 3.46 1.49
N LEU A 44 1.91 2.97 2.46
CA LEU A 44 0.56 2.46 2.26
C LEU A 44 -0.42 3.64 2.28
N TYR A 45 -1.39 3.63 1.38
CA TYR A 45 -2.56 4.50 1.43
C TYR A 45 -3.84 3.67 1.49
N GLY A 46 -4.89 4.26 2.05
CA GLY A 46 -6.25 3.75 2.01
C GLY A 46 -7.22 4.89 1.69
N GLU A 47 -8.03 4.73 0.65
CA GLU A 47 -9.10 5.68 0.30
C GLU A 47 -10.29 5.48 1.22
N CYS A 48 -10.69 6.54 1.92
CA CYS A 48 -11.82 6.45 2.84
C CYS A 48 -13.13 6.29 2.04
N ASP A 49 -13.98 5.37 2.49
CA ASP A 49 -15.33 5.22 1.95
C ASP A 49 -16.14 6.51 2.22
N LEU A 50 -16.98 6.93 1.26
CA LEU A 50 -17.84 8.11 1.36
C LEU A 50 -17.10 9.44 1.62
N SER A 51 -15.78 9.51 1.38
CA SER A 51 -15.00 10.73 1.59
C SER A 51 -13.89 10.86 0.56
N PRO A 52 -13.63 12.06 0.01
CA PRO A 52 -12.56 12.26 -0.98
C PRO A 52 -11.15 12.25 -0.37
N PHE A 53 -11.01 11.83 0.89
CA PHE A 53 -9.75 11.82 1.61
C PHE A 53 -9.18 10.41 1.66
N ALA A 54 -7.86 10.32 1.60
CA ALA A 54 -7.14 9.09 1.87
C ALA A 54 -6.34 9.21 3.16
N VAL A 55 -6.24 8.09 3.87
CA VAL A 55 -5.36 7.93 5.02
C VAL A 55 -4.06 7.30 4.57
N TYR A 56 -2.96 7.69 5.19
CA TYR A 56 -1.62 7.28 4.78
C TYR A 56 -0.84 6.73 5.96
N SER A 57 0.01 5.75 5.69
CA SER A 57 1.08 5.39 6.61
C SER A 57 2.25 6.37 6.45
N PRO A 58 3.19 6.40 7.42
CA PRO A 58 4.49 7.01 7.21
C PRO A 58 5.19 6.40 5.99
N TYR A 59 6.01 7.21 5.32
CA TYR A 59 6.93 6.73 4.29
C TYR A 59 8.04 5.89 4.93
N LYS A 60 8.39 4.80 4.27
CA LYS A 60 9.61 4.04 4.50
C LYS A 60 10.54 4.21 3.32
N GLY A 61 11.73 4.70 3.59
CA GLY A 61 12.70 4.97 2.54
C GLY A 61 13.55 3.78 2.16
N GLY A 62 13.86 3.72 0.87
CA GLY A 62 14.75 2.74 0.28
C GLY A 62 14.30 1.28 0.42
N SER A 63 15.24 0.36 0.24
CA SER A 63 14.97 -1.07 0.34
C SER A 63 14.73 -1.50 1.79
N PHE A 64 13.67 -2.27 2.00
CA PHE A 64 13.33 -2.83 3.31
C PHE A 64 12.80 -4.26 3.19
N SER A 65 12.84 -5.01 4.28
CA SER A 65 12.27 -6.36 4.39
C SER A 65 11.53 -6.52 5.71
N GLY A 66 10.40 -7.22 5.70
CA GLY A 66 9.58 -7.48 6.89
C GLY A 66 8.88 -6.25 7.48
N ALA A 67 8.71 -5.18 6.70
CA ALA A 67 8.06 -3.97 7.16
C ALA A 67 6.57 -4.18 7.46
N ARG A 68 6.07 -3.35 8.38
CA ARG A 68 4.64 -3.19 8.69
C ARG A 68 4.21 -1.78 8.32
N PHE A 69 3.03 -1.68 7.74
CA PHE A 69 2.36 -0.45 7.40
C PHE A 69 0.95 -0.48 7.97
N THR A 70 0.55 0.62 8.55
CA THR A 70 -0.81 0.83 9.06
C THR A 70 -1.15 2.28 8.77
N THR A 71 -2.28 2.52 8.10
CA THR A 71 -2.78 3.87 7.91
C THR A 71 -3.52 4.35 9.16
N SER A 72 -3.74 5.65 9.27
CA SER A 72 -4.75 6.19 10.18
C SER A 72 -6.14 5.62 9.87
N THR A 73 -7.05 5.75 10.82
CA THR A 73 -8.44 5.31 10.69
C THR A 73 -9.28 6.33 9.91
N CYS A 74 -10.11 5.82 9.00
CA CYS A 74 -11.17 6.54 8.31
C CYS A 74 -12.47 6.40 9.09
N THR A 75 -13.20 7.50 9.27
CA THR A 75 -14.48 7.49 9.99
C THR A 75 -15.45 6.46 9.43
N TRP A 76 -15.60 6.39 8.10
CA TRP A 76 -16.55 5.51 7.43
C TRP A 76 -15.95 4.20 6.91
N GLY A 77 -14.67 3.95 7.19
CA GLY A 77 -13.93 2.81 6.66
C GLY A 77 -13.07 3.15 5.45
N VAL A 78 -12.28 2.18 5.01
CA VAL A 78 -11.44 2.24 3.82
C VAL A 78 -12.05 1.35 2.74
N GLY A 79 -12.34 1.93 1.58
CA GLY A 79 -12.91 1.21 0.43
C GLY A 79 -11.85 0.60 -0.50
N GLU A 80 -10.69 1.26 -0.64
CA GLU A 80 -9.57 0.76 -1.43
C GLU A 80 -8.24 1.04 -0.73
N SER A 81 -7.25 0.17 -0.92
CA SER A 81 -5.90 0.37 -0.39
C SER A 81 -4.81 -0.02 -1.38
N GLY A 82 -3.68 0.67 -1.31
CA GLY A 82 -2.55 0.44 -2.21
C GLY A 82 -1.25 1.04 -1.70
N PHE A 83 -0.17 0.81 -2.45
CA PHE A 83 1.13 1.41 -2.16
C PHE A 83 1.42 2.56 -3.11
N GLN A 84 1.97 3.64 -2.55
CA GLN A 84 2.49 4.78 -3.30
C GLN A 84 3.99 4.90 -3.07
N HIS A 85 4.70 5.39 -4.08
CA HIS A 85 6.13 5.67 -4.03
C HIS A 85 6.42 7.13 -4.40
N ARG A 86 7.56 7.68 -3.96
CA ARG A 86 8.07 9.00 -4.37
C ARG A 86 9.47 8.91 -4.97
#